data_AF-A0A1X1Z7J3-F1
#
_entry.id   AF-A0A1X1Z7J3-F1
#
_cell.length_a   1.000
_cell.length_b   1.000
_cell.length_c   1.000
_cell.angle_alpha   90.00
_cell.angle_beta   90.00
_cell.angle_gamma   90.00
#
_symmetry.space_group_name_H-M   'P 1'
#
loop_
_entity.id
_entity.type
_entity.pdbx_description
1 polymer ?
#
loop_
_entity_poly.entity_id
_entity_poly.type
_entity_poly.pdbx_seq_one_letter_code
_entity_poly.pdbx_strand_id
1 'polypeptide(L)'
;MSRESAGAAIRALRESRDWSLADLAAATGVSIMGLSFLERGARKPHKSTVQKVENGLGLPPGTYSRLLVAADPDAELTRLMAAQPPAAVPARRTGPVVVDRHSDTEVLEGYAEAQLEALKSVIDRLPATTSNEYETYILSVIAQCVKAEMLAAGSWRVAVNAGADSTDRLMEHLQALEVTRTALLKRMPTSLSARFDRACAQSSLPETIIAALVGVDVEEIWDIRNRGLIPPGALPRVRAFTDAVESGGQQSEGAQ
;
A
#
# COMPACT_ATOMS: atom_id res chain seq x y z
N MET A 1 27.97 -19.88 -9.24
CA MET A 1 26.54 -20.13 -9.00
C MET A 1 25.73 -19.01 -9.62
N SER A 2 24.74 -19.34 -10.45
CA SER A 2 24.05 -18.38 -11.32
C SER A 2 22.59 -18.18 -10.93
N ARG A 3 21.97 -17.10 -11.43
CA ARG A 3 20.54 -16.85 -11.28
C ARG A 3 19.70 -17.93 -11.99
N GLU A 4 20.23 -18.51 -13.06
CA GLU A 4 19.56 -19.56 -13.81
C GLU A 4 19.46 -20.84 -12.98
N SER A 5 20.53 -21.23 -12.28
CA SER A 5 20.50 -22.42 -11.43
C SER A 5 19.57 -22.25 -10.21
N ALA A 6 19.53 -21.05 -9.62
CA ALA A 6 18.58 -20.75 -8.54
C ALA A 6 17.13 -20.70 -9.03
N GLY A 7 16.89 -20.15 -10.23
CA GLY A 7 15.58 -20.13 -10.87
C GLY A 7 15.09 -21.53 -11.27
N ALA A 8 15.99 -22.38 -11.76
CA ALA A 8 15.68 -23.76 -12.13
C ALA A 8 15.24 -24.60 -10.91
N ALA A 9 15.88 -24.42 -9.75
CA ALA A 9 15.48 -25.10 -8.52
C ALA A 9 14.06 -24.68 -8.05
N ILE A 10 13.74 -23.39 -8.15
CA ILE A 10 12.38 -22.89 -7.86
C ILE A 10 11.36 -23.49 -8.84
N ARG A 11 11.72 -23.57 -10.13
CA ARG A 11 10.88 -24.20 -11.16
C ARG A 11 10.62 -25.68 -10.86
N ALA A 12 11.66 -26.44 -10.51
CA ALA A 12 11.55 -27.85 -10.17
C ALA A 12 10.63 -28.07 -8.96
N LEU A 13 10.70 -27.20 -7.95
CA LEU A 13 9.78 -27.23 -6.81
C LEU A 13 8.33 -26.89 -7.19
N ARG A 14 8.11 -25.95 -8.09
CA ARG A 14 6.76 -25.65 -8.59
C ARG A 14 6.20 -26.85 -9.35
N GLU A 15 6.99 -27.43 -10.25
CA GLU A 15 6.58 -28.56 -11.08
C GLU A 15 6.36 -29.84 -10.25
N SER A 16 7.13 -30.07 -9.17
CA SER A 16 6.90 -31.20 -8.26
C SER A 16 5.61 -31.12 -7.44
N ARG A 17 4.95 -29.95 -7.45
CA ARG A 17 3.62 -29.73 -6.85
C ARG A 17 2.50 -29.73 -7.88
N ASP A 18 2.80 -30.09 -9.13
CA ASP A 18 1.90 -30.02 -10.27
C ASP A 18 1.31 -28.61 -10.51
N TRP A 19 2.04 -27.57 -10.10
CA TRP A 19 1.57 -26.18 -10.28
C TRP A 19 2.00 -25.62 -11.63
N SER A 20 1.06 -25.03 -12.36
CA SER A 20 1.38 -24.19 -13.51
C SER A 20 1.94 -22.83 -13.05
N LEU A 21 2.50 -22.05 -13.98
CA LEU A 21 2.88 -20.66 -13.70
C LEU A 21 1.66 -19.81 -13.30
N ALA A 22 0.46 -20.15 -13.79
CA ALA A 22 -0.77 -19.45 -13.42
C ALA A 22 -1.18 -19.75 -11.98
N ASP A 23 -1.01 -20.99 -11.52
CA ASP A 23 -1.30 -21.39 -10.14
C ASP A 23 -0.37 -20.71 -9.15
N LEU A 24 0.94 -20.66 -9.48
CA LEU A 24 1.91 -19.94 -8.66
C LEU A 24 1.65 -18.42 -8.69
N ALA A 25 1.21 -17.86 -9.82
CA ALA A 25 0.85 -16.46 -9.91
C ALA A 25 -0.36 -16.13 -9.02
N ALA A 26 -1.38 -16.98 -9.02
CA ALA A 26 -2.55 -16.84 -8.14
C ALA A 26 -2.18 -16.95 -6.66
N ALA A 27 -1.30 -17.88 -6.29
CA ALA A 27 -0.86 -18.08 -4.91
C ALA A 27 0.05 -16.96 -4.37
N THR A 28 0.80 -16.28 -5.24
CA THR A 28 1.83 -15.29 -4.84
C THR A 28 1.46 -13.83 -5.14
N GLY A 29 0.48 -13.60 -6.02
CA GLY A 29 0.18 -12.28 -6.56
C GLY A 29 1.33 -11.68 -7.40
N VAL A 30 2.20 -12.52 -7.98
CA VAL A 30 3.26 -12.13 -8.91
C VAL A 30 2.83 -12.46 -10.33
N SER A 31 3.13 -11.60 -11.30
CA SER A 31 2.75 -11.85 -12.69
C SER A 31 3.43 -13.09 -13.26
N ILE A 32 2.71 -13.84 -14.12
CA ILE A 32 3.22 -15.02 -14.83
C ILE A 32 4.55 -14.71 -15.54
N MET A 33 4.63 -13.53 -16.18
CA MET A 33 5.86 -13.08 -16.85
C MET A 33 7.01 -12.84 -15.86
N GLY A 34 6.71 -12.27 -14.68
CA GLY A 34 7.69 -12.07 -13.60
C GLY A 34 8.22 -13.40 -13.05
N LEU A 35 7.35 -14.38 -12.85
CA LEU A 35 7.71 -15.74 -12.46
C LEU A 35 8.56 -16.44 -13.53
N SER A 36 8.20 -16.29 -14.81
CA SER A 36 8.99 -16.80 -15.93
C SER A 36 10.40 -16.20 -15.99
N PHE A 37 10.56 -14.90 -15.72
CA PHE A 37 11.88 -14.27 -15.67
C PHE A 37 12.70 -14.72 -14.45
N LEU A 38 12.04 -14.96 -13.31
CA LEU A 38 12.66 -15.51 -12.11
C LEU A 38 13.19 -16.93 -12.36
N GLU A 39 12.34 -17.83 -12.86
CA GLU A 39 12.69 -19.24 -13.08
C GLU A 39 13.79 -19.43 -14.12
N ARG A 40 13.88 -18.53 -15.11
CA ARG A 40 14.95 -18.54 -16.11
C ARG A 40 16.21 -17.79 -15.67
N GLY A 41 16.20 -17.14 -14.51
CA GLY A 41 17.32 -16.28 -14.07
C GLY A 41 17.61 -15.08 -14.97
N ALA A 42 16.70 -14.74 -15.89
CA ALA A 42 16.93 -13.82 -16.99
C ALA A 42 17.10 -12.36 -16.55
N ARG A 43 16.60 -12.00 -15.35
CA ARG A 43 16.71 -10.66 -14.76
C ARG A 43 16.99 -10.77 -13.28
N LYS A 44 17.55 -9.71 -12.69
CA LYS A 44 17.64 -9.60 -11.23
C LYS A 44 16.24 -9.35 -10.67
N PRO A 45 15.67 -10.25 -9.86
CA PRO A 45 14.34 -10.04 -9.29
C PRO A 45 14.39 -8.98 -8.18
N HIS A 46 13.29 -8.27 -7.98
CA HIS A 46 13.13 -7.36 -6.85
C HIS A 46 12.98 -8.17 -5.55
N LYS A 47 13.47 -7.60 -4.43
CA LYS A 47 13.37 -8.24 -3.10
C LYS A 47 11.93 -8.62 -2.74
N SER A 48 10.97 -7.75 -3.07
CA SER A 48 9.54 -8.00 -2.83
C SER A 48 8.99 -9.17 -3.64
N THR A 49 9.44 -9.33 -4.89
CA THR A 49 9.06 -10.47 -5.75
C THR A 49 9.59 -11.78 -5.17
N VAL A 50 10.86 -11.80 -4.75
CA VAL A 50 11.47 -12.98 -4.12
C VAL A 50 10.70 -13.40 -2.87
N GLN A 51 10.39 -12.46 -1.97
CA GLN A 51 9.65 -12.76 -0.74
C GLN A 51 8.26 -13.34 -1.01
N LYS A 52 7.52 -12.78 -1.99
CA LYS A 52 6.19 -13.29 -2.37
C LYS A 52 6.26 -14.73 -2.88
N VAL A 53 7.27 -15.05 -3.70
CA VAL A 53 7.46 -16.40 -4.25
C VAL A 53 7.90 -17.39 -3.17
N GLU A 54 8.82 -17.01 -2.29
CA GLU A 54 9.21 -17.83 -1.13
C GLU A 54 8.00 -18.15 -0.26
N ASN A 55 7.18 -17.15 0.09
CA ASN A 55 5.99 -17.34 0.89
C ASN A 55 4.95 -18.25 0.20
N GLY A 56 4.66 -18.04 -1.09
CA GLY A 56 3.69 -18.87 -1.82
C GLY A 56 4.16 -20.30 -2.05
N LEU A 57 5.47 -20.54 -2.04
CA LEU A 57 6.05 -21.89 -2.05
C LEU A 57 6.27 -22.46 -0.64
N GLY A 58 5.98 -21.72 0.43
CA GLY A 58 6.22 -22.16 1.80
C GLY A 58 7.71 -22.33 2.13
N LEU A 59 8.58 -21.58 1.46
CA LEU A 59 10.02 -21.58 1.68
C LEU A 59 10.40 -20.58 2.78
N PRO A 60 11.44 -20.86 3.58
CA PRO A 60 11.96 -19.88 4.53
C PRO A 60 12.41 -18.58 3.84
N PRO A 61 12.25 -17.41 4.49
CA PRO A 61 12.74 -16.15 3.95
C PRO A 61 14.24 -16.19 3.66
N GLY A 62 14.63 -15.70 2.48
CA GLY A 62 16.02 -15.67 2.02
C GLY A 62 16.53 -16.99 1.43
N THR A 63 15.66 -17.97 1.22
CA THR A 63 15.98 -19.21 0.49
C THR A 63 16.61 -18.92 -0.87
N TYR A 64 16.04 -18.02 -1.67
CA TYR A 64 16.56 -17.67 -2.99
C TYR A 64 17.99 -17.10 -2.92
N SER A 65 18.30 -16.30 -1.90
CA SER A 65 19.65 -15.77 -1.68
C SER A 65 20.67 -16.89 -1.38
N ARG A 66 20.24 -17.95 -0.68
CA ARG A 66 21.08 -19.14 -0.43
C ARG A 66 21.26 -19.96 -1.70
N LEU A 67 20.21 -20.15 -2.49
CA LEU A 67 20.26 -20.83 -3.80
C LEU A 67 21.19 -20.14 -4.80
N LEU A 68 21.32 -18.81 -4.74
CA LEU A 68 22.23 -18.06 -5.61
C LEU A 68 23.70 -18.36 -5.37
N VAL A 69 24.07 -18.82 -4.17
CA VAL A 69 25.47 -19.08 -3.77
C VAL A 69 25.76 -20.56 -3.50
N ALA A 70 24.73 -21.38 -3.32
CA ALA A 70 24.84 -22.81 -3.09
C ALA A 70 25.41 -23.54 -4.30
N ALA A 71 26.43 -24.38 -4.10
CA ALA A 71 27.07 -25.17 -5.16
C ALA A 71 26.13 -26.16 -5.87
N ASP A 72 25.10 -26.61 -5.17
CA ASP A 72 24.00 -27.44 -5.67
C ASP A 72 22.68 -26.87 -5.11
N PRO A 73 21.95 -26.06 -5.91
CA PRO A 73 20.71 -25.43 -5.47
C PRO A 73 19.59 -26.43 -5.20
N ASP A 74 19.52 -27.55 -5.91
CA ASP A 74 18.47 -28.55 -5.71
C ASP A 74 18.68 -29.32 -4.40
N ALA A 75 19.93 -29.71 -4.12
CA ALA A 75 20.28 -30.33 -2.85
C ALA A 75 20.17 -29.36 -1.67
N GLU A 76 20.50 -28.09 -1.87
CA GLU A 76 20.29 -27.04 -0.86
C GLU A 76 18.79 -26.82 -0.60
N LEU A 77 17.97 -26.73 -1.65
CA LEU A 77 16.53 -26.58 -1.52
C LEU A 77 15.89 -27.78 -0.80
N THR A 78 16.31 -28.99 -1.15
CA THR A 78 15.90 -30.23 -0.47
C THR A 78 16.31 -30.21 1.00
N ARG A 79 17.54 -29.78 1.31
CA ARG A 79 18.01 -29.62 2.71
C ARG A 79 17.22 -28.57 3.46
N LEU A 80 16.87 -27.44 2.85
CA LEU A 80 16.06 -26.40 3.49
C LEU A 80 14.62 -26.86 3.74
N MET A 81 14.07 -27.68 2.85
CA MET A 81 12.76 -28.31 3.04
C MET A 81 12.79 -29.43 4.08
N ALA A 82 13.89 -30.19 4.18
CA ALA A 82 14.05 -31.31 5.12
C ALA A 82 14.55 -30.90 6.51
N ALA A 83 15.32 -29.80 6.61
CA ALA A 83 15.81 -29.22 7.86
C ALA A 83 14.74 -28.39 8.57
N GLN A 84 13.51 -28.37 8.06
CA GLN A 84 12.33 -28.11 8.86
C GLN A 84 12.31 -29.22 9.93
N PRO A 85 12.58 -28.95 11.23
CA PRO A 85 12.11 -29.89 12.23
C PRO A 85 10.59 -30.02 11.98
N PRO A 86 9.95 -31.17 12.24
CA PRO A 86 8.51 -31.12 12.44
C PRO A 86 8.35 -30.03 13.49
N ALA A 87 7.79 -28.88 13.10
CA ALA A 87 7.41 -27.89 14.09
C ALA A 87 6.64 -28.73 15.08
N ALA A 88 7.14 -28.81 16.32
CA ALA A 88 6.42 -29.48 17.37
C ALA A 88 5.06 -28.81 17.31
N VAL A 89 4.09 -29.52 16.74
CA VAL A 89 2.69 -29.14 16.76
C VAL A 89 2.49 -28.97 18.25
N PRO A 90 2.33 -27.73 18.77
CA PRO A 90 2.06 -27.56 20.18
C PRO A 90 0.92 -28.52 20.46
N ALA A 91 1.17 -29.48 21.36
CA ALA A 91 0.35 -30.69 21.53
C ALA A 91 -1.08 -30.33 21.21
N ARG A 92 -1.58 -30.83 20.07
CA ARG A 92 -2.84 -30.40 19.47
C ARG A 92 -3.83 -30.38 20.62
N ARG A 93 -4.17 -29.17 21.10
CA ARG A 93 -5.23 -29.03 22.08
C ARG A 93 -6.38 -29.73 21.39
N THR A 94 -6.86 -30.83 21.93
CA THR A 94 -8.08 -31.50 21.48
C THR A 94 -9.31 -30.70 21.92
N GLY A 95 -9.16 -29.37 21.90
CA GLY A 95 -10.24 -28.42 21.77
C GLY A 95 -10.24 -27.91 20.32
N PRO A 96 -11.32 -27.25 19.88
CA PRO A 96 -11.30 -26.58 18.58
C PRO A 96 -10.05 -25.70 18.49
N VAL A 97 -9.31 -25.77 17.36
CA VAL A 97 -8.35 -24.71 17.02
C VAL A 97 -9.20 -23.48 16.76
N VAL A 98 -9.45 -22.72 17.81
CA VAL A 98 -10.02 -21.38 17.71
C VAL A 98 -8.85 -20.52 17.24
N VAL A 99 -8.79 -20.27 15.93
CA VAL A 99 -8.04 -19.12 15.43
C VAL A 99 -8.72 -17.92 16.06
N ASP A 100 -8.08 -17.34 17.08
CA ASP A 100 -8.60 -16.15 17.72
C ASP A 100 -8.39 -14.97 16.78
N ARG A 101 -9.31 -14.83 15.81
CA ARG A 101 -9.30 -13.71 14.86
C ARG A 101 -9.40 -12.37 15.58
N HIS A 102 -9.86 -12.37 16.83
CA HIS A 102 -9.95 -11.19 17.66
C HIS A 102 -8.55 -10.64 18.01
N SER A 103 -7.58 -11.51 18.34
CA SER A 103 -6.21 -11.07 18.67
C SER A 103 -5.49 -10.44 17.47
N ASP A 104 -5.70 -10.98 16.26
CA ASP A 104 -5.11 -10.41 15.05
C ASP A 104 -5.68 -9.02 14.75
N THR A 105 -6.96 -8.81 15.01
CA THR A 105 -7.62 -7.51 14.78
C THR A 105 -7.26 -6.46 15.83
N GLU A 106 -7.00 -6.84 17.08
CA GLU A 106 -6.49 -5.93 18.11
C GLU A 106 -5.08 -5.43 17.79
N VAL A 107 -4.21 -6.30 17.25
CA VAL A 107 -2.86 -5.91 16.80
C VAL A 107 -2.94 -4.90 15.65
N LEU A 108 -3.85 -5.11 14.71
CA LEU A 108 -4.04 -4.20 13.58
C LEU A 108 -4.57 -2.83 14.02
N GLU A 109 -5.45 -2.80 15.03
CA GLU A 109 -5.92 -1.58 15.66
C GLU A 109 -4.77 -0.83 16.36
N GLY A 110 -4.03 -1.50 17.25
CA GLY A 110 -2.91 -0.87 17.96
C GLY A 110 -1.83 -0.33 17.01
N TYR A 111 -1.64 -0.97 15.85
CA TYR A 111 -0.77 -0.43 14.81
C TYR A 111 -1.32 0.85 14.17
N ALA A 112 -2.62 0.91 13.89
CA ALA A 112 -3.25 2.12 13.35
C ALA A 112 -3.19 3.28 14.36
N GLU A 113 -3.43 3.01 15.64
CA GLU A 113 -3.30 4.00 16.72
C GLU A 113 -1.85 4.53 16.81
N ALA A 114 -0.86 3.65 16.79
CA ALA A 114 0.55 4.05 16.83
C ALA A 114 0.97 4.92 15.64
N GLN A 115 0.44 4.65 14.43
CA GLN A 115 0.69 5.51 13.25
C GLN A 115 0.07 6.89 13.43
N LEU A 116 -1.15 6.98 13.96
CA LEU A 116 -1.81 8.25 14.22
C LEU A 116 -1.02 9.08 15.25
N GLU A 117 -0.52 8.45 16.32
CA GLU A 117 0.28 9.15 17.33
C GLU A 117 1.65 9.61 16.79
N ALA A 118 2.30 8.77 15.96
CA ALA A 118 3.52 9.16 15.27
C ALA A 118 3.30 10.38 14.36
N LEU A 119 2.18 10.42 13.63
CA LEU A 119 1.81 11.55 12.78
C LEU A 119 1.58 12.83 13.58
N LYS A 120 0.81 12.77 14.68
CA LYS A 120 0.61 13.92 15.58
C LYS A 120 1.95 14.48 16.07
N SER A 121 2.83 13.59 16.51
CA SER A 121 4.16 13.98 16.98
C SER A 121 5.01 14.65 15.89
N VAL A 122 4.88 14.25 14.63
CA VAL A 122 5.56 14.91 13.50
C VAL A 122 4.93 16.28 13.22
N ILE A 123 3.61 16.40 13.30
CA ILE A 123 2.87 17.65 13.07
C ILE A 123 3.23 18.70 14.12
N ASP A 124 3.39 18.31 15.38
CA ASP A 124 3.79 19.20 16.48
C ASP A 124 5.22 19.76 16.29
N ARG A 125 6.04 19.07 15.49
CA ARG A 125 7.43 19.44 15.19
C ARG A 125 7.59 20.12 13.82
N LEU A 126 6.49 20.54 13.19
CA LEU A 126 6.55 21.23 11.90
C LEU A 126 7.37 22.52 12.00
N PRO A 127 8.15 22.85 10.94
CA PRO A 127 8.90 24.10 10.90
C PRO A 127 7.96 25.31 10.89
N ALA A 128 8.50 26.50 11.13
CA ALA A 128 7.75 27.75 11.02
C ALA A 128 7.16 27.90 9.59
N THR A 129 5.98 28.50 9.48
CA THR A 129 5.27 28.76 8.21
C THR A 129 6.06 29.65 7.24
N THR A 130 7.06 30.38 7.74
CA THR A 130 7.97 31.21 6.97
C THR A 130 9.17 30.45 6.37
N SER A 131 9.34 29.16 6.69
CA SER A 131 10.40 28.35 6.13
C SER A 131 10.16 28.07 4.65
N ASN A 132 11.20 28.22 3.82
CA ASN A 132 11.15 27.90 2.39
C ASN A 132 10.86 26.41 2.12
N GLU A 133 11.08 25.53 3.10
CA GLU A 133 10.80 24.09 2.99
C GLU A 133 9.43 23.70 3.57
N TYR A 134 8.67 24.66 4.11
CA TYR A 134 7.42 24.40 4.82
C TYR A 134 6.42 23.59 3.98
N GLU A 135 6.20 24.00 2.73
CA GLU A 135 5.29 23.31 1.81
C GLU A 135 5.75 21.87 1.52
N THR A 136 7.03 21.66 1.27
CA THR A 136 7.61 20.32 1.06
C THR A 136 7.42 19.43 2.29
N TYR A 137 7.61 19.96 3.50
CA TYR A 137 7.37 19.22 4.74
C TYR A 137 5.90 18.85 4.89
N ILE A 138 4.98 19.80 4.68
CA ILE A 138 3.54 19.52 4.78
C ILE A 138 3.13 18.44 3.78
N LEU A 139 3.56 18.52 2.52
CA LEU A 139 3.28 17.48 1.51
C LEU A 139 3.83 16.11 1.93
N SER A 140 5.02 16.06 2.53
CA SER A 140 5.58 14.81 3.07
C SER A 140 4.73 14.24 4.20
N VAL A 141 4.23 15.07 5.12
CA VAL A 141 3.36 14.62 6.21
C VAL A 141 2.01 14.16 5.69
N ILE A 142 1.41 14.89 4.74
CA ILE A 142 0.17 14.47 4.07
C ILE A 142 0.39 13.09 3.42
N ALA A 143 1.50 12.87 2.72
CA ALA A 143 1.81 11.58 2.12
C ALA A 143 2.00 10.45 3.17
N GLN A 144 2.32 10.77 4.42
CA GLN A 144 2.32 9.80 5.53
C GLN A 144 0.91 9.55 6.07
N CYS A 145 0.07 10.59 6.23
CA CYS A 145 -1.34 10.46 6.61
C CYS A 145 -2.07 9.50 5.69
N VAL A 146 -1.92 9.69 4.39
CA VAL A 146 -2.43 8.81 3.32
C VAL A 146 -2.10 7.34 3.55
N LYS A 147 -0.82 7.06 3.85
CA LYS A 147 -0.37 5.67 4.01
C LYS A 147 -1.03 5.07 5.24
N ALA A 148 -1.13 5.83 6.32
CA ALA A 148 -1.83 5.42 7.52
C ALA A 148 -3.34 5.20 7.25
N GLU A 149 -3.99 6.04 6.45
CA GLU A 149 -5.39 5.88 6.05
C GLU A 149 -5.61 4.58 5.28
N MET A 150 -4.79 4.31 4.25
CA MET A 150 -4.90 3.07 3.47
C MET A 150 -4.67 1.82 4.34
N LEU A 151 -3.73 1.89 5.28
CA LEU A 151 -3.45 0.80 6.22
C LEU A 151 -4.63 0.59 7.18
N ALA A 152 -5.15 1.66 7.78
CA ALA A 152 -6.31 1.62 8.67
C ALA A 152 -7.58 1.12 7.96
N ALA A 153 -7.80 1.51 6.69
CA ALA A 153 -8.90 1.01 5.88
C ALA A 153 -8.75 -0.50 5.58
N GLY A 154 -7.52 -0.94 5.33
CA GLY A 154 -7.18 -2.36 5.23
C GLY A 154 -7.51 -3.12 6.51
N SER A 155 -7.05 -2.62 7.65
CA SER A 155 -7.32 -3.17 8.98
C SER A 155 -8.82 -3.22 9.29
N TRP A 156 -9.55 -2.15 8.99
CA TRP A 156 -11.00 -2.07 9.18
C TRP A 156 -11.73 -3.16 8.40
N ARG A 157 -11.40 -3.33 7.12
CA ARG A 157 -11.99 -4.39 6.30
C ARG A 157 -11.71 -5.79 6.85
N VAL A 158 -10.52 -6.02 7.43
CA VAL A 158 -10.21 -7.29 8.10
C VAL A 158 -11.06 -7.46 9.36
N ALA A 159 -11.16 -6.42 10.20
CA ALA A 159 -11.94 -6.41 11.43
C ALA A 159 -13.44 -6.71 11.16
N VAL A 160 -14.03 -6.06 10.15
CA VAL A 160 -15.42 -6.31 9.73
C VAL A 160 -15.64 -7.76 9.34
N ASN A 161 -14.76 -8.30 8.48
CA ASN A 161 -14.87 -9.69 8.02
C ASN A 161 -14.63 -10.71 9.15
N ALA A 162 -13.94 -10.31 10.20
CA ALA A 162 -13.70 -11.12 11.40
C ALA A 162 -14.81 -10.96 12.46
N GLY A 163 -15.72 -9.99 12.32
CA GLY A 163 -16.71 -9.66 13.35
C GLY A 163 -16.08 -9.10 14.63
N ALA A 164 -14.99 -8.34 14.50
CA ALA A 164 -14.24 -7.80 15.63
C ALA A 164 -14.83 -6.48 16.14
N ASP A 165 -14.75 -6.28 17.46
CA ASP A 165 -15.23 -5.08 18.15
C ASP A 165 -14.37 -3.83 17.85
N SER A 166 -13.18 -4.02 17.27
CA SER A 166 -12.27 -2.93 16.86
C SER A 166 -12.75 -2.15 15.63
N THR A 167 -13.83 -2.59 14.98
CA THR A 167 -14.38 -1.97 13.76
C THR A 167 -14.70 -0.49 13.97
N ASP A 168 -15.35 -0.13 15.07
CA ASP A 168 -15.74 1.26 15.36
C ASP A 168 -14.51 2.12 15.66
N ARG A 169 -13.56 1.62 16.45
CA ARG A 169 -12.30 2.31 16.77
C ARG A 169 -11.44 2.55 15.53
N LEU A 170 -11.38 1.58 14.62
CA LEU A 170 -10.70 1.73 13.33
C LEU A 170 -11.36 2.80 12.44
N MET A 171 -12.69 2.94 12.47
CA MET A 171 -13.39 4.04 11.80
C MET A 171 -13.07 5.39 12.42
N GLU A 172 -13.02 5.48 13.75
CA GLU A 172 -12.63 6.71 14.45
C GLU A 172 -11.20 7.13 14.07
N HIS A 173 -10.27 6.18 13.98
CA HIS A 173 -8.91 6.44 13.50
C HIS A 173 -8.88 6.94 12.05
N LEU A 174 -9.67 6.34 11.15
CA LEU A 174 -9.78 6.80 9.76
C LEU A 174 -10.31 8.24 9.68
N GLN A 175 -11.35 8.57 10.44
CA GLN A 175 -11.92 9.92 10.50
C GLN A 175 -10.91 10.92 11.09
N ALA A 176 -10.15 10.53 12.12
CA ALA A 176 -9.10 11.37 12.69
C ALA A 176 -7.96 11.65 11.69
N LEU A 177 -7.56 10.65 10.91
CA LEU A 177 -6.58 10.80 9.84
C LEU A 177 -7.09 11.74 8.74
N GLU A 178 -8.34 11.58 8.30
CA GLU A 178 -8.99 12.47 7.32
C GLU A 178 -8.99 13.93 7.80
N VAL A 179 -9.45 14.17 9.03
CA VAL A 179 -9.46 15.50 9.65
C VAL A 179 -8.06 16.11 9.68
N THR A 180 -7.06 15.29 10.04
CA THR A 180 -5.65 15.71 10.08
C THR A 180 -5.15 16.09 8.69
N ARG A 181 -5.44 15.26 7.69
CA ARG A 181 -5.06 15.47 6.29
C ARG A 181 -5.68 16.76 5.74
N THR A 182 -6.98 16.96 5.93
CA THR A 182 -7.66 18.20 5.51
C THR A 182 -7.10 19.42 6.24
N ALA A 183 -6.78 19.31 7.54
CA ALA A 183 -6.18 20.41 8.30
C ALA A 183 -4.80 20.80 7.76
N LEU A 184 -3.98 19.83 7.33
CA LEU A 184 -2.68 20.08 6.70
C LEU A 184 -2.82 20.79 5.35
N LEU A 185 -3.76 20.36 4.50
CA LEU A 185 -4.06 21.04 3.22
C LEU A 185 -4.49 22.50 3.43
N LYS A 186 -5.28 22.78 4.48
CA LYS A 186 -5.69 24.15 4.86
C LYS A 186 -4.52 25.06 5.22
N ARG A 187 -3.35 24.52 5.59
CA ARG A 187 -2.13 25.32 5.85
C ARG A 187 -1.45 25.80 4.56
N MET A 188 -1.85 25.28 3.40
CA MET A 188 -1.28 25.64 2.08
C MET A 188 -2.40 26.06 1.11
N PRO A 189 -3.20 27.09 1.44
CA PRO A 189 -4.45 27.38 0.73
C PRO A 189 -4.25 27.78 -0.74
N THR A 190 -3.07 28.30 -1.10
CA THR A 190 -2.68 28.73 -2.45
C THR A 190 -2.05 27.62 -3.28
N SER A 191 -1.66 26.50 -2.67
CA SER A 191 -1.09 25.36 -3.38
C SER A 191 -2.12 24.80 -4.36
N LEU A 192 -1.66 24.35 -5.53
CA LEU A 192 -2.57 23.84 -6.56
C LEU A 192 -3.32 22.59 -6.08
N SER A 193 -2.69 21.73 -5.28
CA SER A 193 -3.35 20.55 -4.69
C SER A 193 -4.50 20.92 -3.76
N ALA A 194 -4.30 21.91 -2.87
CA ALA A 194 -5.34 22.36 -1.95
C ALA A 194 -6.48 23.08 -2.68
N ARG A 195 -6.16 23.88 -3.71
CA ARG A 195 -7.18 24.52 -4.56
C ARG A 195 -7.97 23.47 -5.35
N PHE A 196 -7.29 22.50 -5.96
CA PHE A 196 -7.92 21.42 -6.71
C PHE A 196 -8.78 20.52 -5.84
N ASP A 197 -8.33 20.16 -4.63
CA ASP A 197 -9.14 19.40 -3.67
C ASP A 197 -10.46 20.13 -3.32
N ARG A 198 -10.40 21.44 -3.05
CA ARG A 198 -11.61 22.26 -2.84
C ARG A 198 -12.49 22.34 -4.08
N ALA A 199 -11.91 22.53 -5.27
CA ALA A 199 -12.66 22.56 -6.52
C ALA A 199 -13.39 21.24 -6.77
N CYS A 200 -12.74 20.10 -6.52
CA CYS A 200 -13.40 18.80 -6.60
C CYS A 200 -14.62 18.72 -5.66
N ALA A 201 -14.46 19.12 -4.40
CA ALA A 201 -15.55 19.13 -3.41
C ALA A 201 -16.71 20.08 -3.78
N GLN A 202 -16.43 21.20 -4.45
CA GLN A 202 -17.43 22.19 -4.87
C GLN A 202 -18.11 21.87 -6.20
N SER A 203 -17.45 21.12 -7.08
CA SER A 203 -17.90 20.95 -8.47
C SER A 203 -19.22 20.20 -8.66
N SER A 204 -19.70 19.48 -7.63
CA SER A 204 -20.81 18.50 -7.70
C SER A 204 -20.62 17.34 -8.70
N LEU A 205 -19.50 17.32 -9.44
CA LEU A 205 -19.21 16.31 -10.45
C LEU A 205 -18.66 15.04 -9.79
N PRO A 206 -19.02 13.84 -10.30
CA PRO A 206 -18.38 12.60 -9.88
C PRO A 206 -16.88 12.61 -10.21
N GLU A 207 -16.08 11.97 -9.37
CA GLU A 207 -14.62 11.92 -9.52
C GLU A 207 -14.17 11.31 -10.85
N THR A 208 -14.91 10.33 -11.37
CA THR A 208 -14.70 9.74 -12.70
C THR A 208 -14.83 10.75 -13.83
N ILE A 209 -15.73 11.72 -13.70
CA ILE A 209 -15.93 12.79 -14.69
C ILE A 209 -14.82 13.82 -14.58
N ILE A 210 -14.42 14.19 -13.35
CA ILE A 210 -13.30 15.09 -13.11
C ILE A 210 -12.00 14.49 -13.69
N ALA A 211 -11.75 13.20 -13.45
CA ALA A 211 -10.64 12.45 -14.03
C ALA A 211 -10.59 12.55 -15.56
N ALA A 212 -11.73 12.34 -16.23
CA ALA A 212 -11.84 12.48 -17.68
C ALA A 212 -11.60 13.92 -18.15
N LEU A 213 -12.10 14.93 -17.44
CA LEU A 213 -11.91 16.36 -17.77
C LEU A 213 -10.44 16.77 -17.74
N VAL A 214 -9.71 16.35 -16.70
CA VAL A 214 -8.28 16.65 -16.58
C VAL A 214 -7.39 15.62 -17.32
N GLY A 215 -8.02 14.57 -17.86
CA GLY A 215 -7.46 13.40 -18.54
C GLY A 215 -6.30 12.76 -17.78
N VAL A 216 -6.67 12.26 -16.62
CA VAL A 216 -5.89 11.38 -15.73
C VAL A 216 -6.80 10.23 -15.30
N ASP A 217 -6.22 9.16 -14.76
CA ASP A 217 -6.99 8.08 -14.16
C ASP A 217 -7.59 8.51 -12.80
N VAL A 218 -8.63 7.81 -12.35
CA VAL A 218 -9.28 8.11 -11.05
C VAL A 218 -8.29 8.01 -9.88
N GLU A 219 -7.36 7.05 -9.93
CA GLU A 219 -6.28 6.92 -8.94
C GLU A 219 -5.35 8.14 -8.94
N GLU A 220 -5.11 8.74 -10.12
CA GLU A 220 -4.27 9.94 -10.25
C GLU A 220 -4.97 11.18 -9.67
N ILE A 221 -6.32 11.27 -9.70
CA ILE A 221 -7.04 12.35 -9.00
C ILE A 221 -6.71 12.33 -7.51
N TRP A 222 -6.72 11.14 -6.93
CA TRP A 222 -6.38 10.96 -5.53
C TRP A 222 -4.93 11.39 -5.25
N ASP A 223 -3.97 11.04 -6.11
CA ASP A 223 -2.56 11.48 -6.00
C ASP A 223 -2.39 13.00 -6.17
N ILE A 224 -3.15 13.63 -7.07
CA ILE A 224 -3.12 15.08 -7.26
C ILE A 224 -3.61 15.80 -6.00
N ARG A 225 -4.76 15.38 -5.47
CA ARG A 225 -5.40 16.00 -4.29
C ARG A 225 -4.58 15.83 -3.02
N ASN A 226 -3.93 14.67 -2.86
CA ASN A 226 -3.31 14.29 -1.60
C ASN A 226 -1.78 14.35 -1.61
N ARG A 227 -1.12 14.30 -2.76
CA ARG A 227 0.35 14.26 -2.83
C ARG A 227 0.93 15.34 -3.72
N GLY A 228 0.09 16.13 -4.39
CA GLY A 228 0.51 17.14 -5.36
C GLY A 228 1.26 16.56 -6.56
N LEU A 229 1.10 15.26 -6.82
CA LEU A 229 1.70 14.60 -7.96
C LEU A 229 0.82 14.84 -9.18
N ILE A 230 1.12 15.91 -9.91
CA ILE A 230 0.38 16.27 -11.12
C ILE A 230 1.17 15.82 -12.35
N PRO A 231 0.61 14.93 -13.19
CA PRO A 231 1.23 14.58 -14.46
C PRO A 231 1.45 15.84 -15.31
N PRO A 232 2.63 16.05 -15.93
CA PRO A 232 2.92 17.27 -16.68
C PRO A 232 1.89 17.58 -17.78
N GLY A 233 1.35 16.55 -18.44
CA GLY A 233 0.31 16.69 -19.47
C GLY A 233 -1.10 17.04 -18.92
N ALA A 234 -1.33 16.87 -17.63
CA ALA A 234 -2.60 17.19 -16.96
C ALA A 234 -2.58 18.59 -16.32
N LEU A 235 -1.40 19.12 -15.98
CA LEU A 235 -1.24 20.37 -15.24
C LEU A 235 -2.06 21.56 -15.79
N PRO A 236 -2.09 21.85 -17.11
CA PRO A 236 -2.90 22.95 -17.62
C PRO A 236 -4.41 22.74 -17.40
N ARG A 237 -4.88 21.51 -17.52
CA ARG A 237 -6.30 21.15 -17.36
C ARG A 237 -6.72 21.12 -15.90
N VAL A 238 -5.86 20.64 -15.00
CA VAL A 238 -6.05 20.73 -13.54
C VAL A 238 -6.22 22.20 -13.11
N ARG A 239 -5.35 23.09 -13.60
CA ARG A 239 -5.46 24.54 -13.32
C ARG A 239 -6.76 25.13 -13.88
N ALA A 240 -7.07 24.86 -15.15
CA ALA A 240 -8.28 25.38 -15.79
C ALA A 240 -9.57 24.91 -15.08
N PHE A 241 -9.65 23.64 -14.68
CA PHE A 241 -10.77 23.12 -13.89
C PHE A 241 -10.88 23.82 -12.53
N THR A 242 -9.75 23.96 -11.82
CA THR A 242 -9.70 24.64 -10.52
C THR A 242 -10.19 26.08 -10.62
N ASP A 243 -9.65 26.84 -11.59
CA ASP A 243 -10.00 28.24 -11.80
C ASP A 243 -11.48 28.41 -12.18
N ALA A 244 -12.02 27.51 -13.02
CA ALA A 244 -13.42 27.54 -13.45
C ALA A 244 -14.40 27.31 -12.29
N VAL A 245 -14.13 26.35 -11.40
CA VAL A 245 -15.00 26.07 -10.24
C VAL A 245 -14.92 27.21 -9.21
N GLU A 246 -13.71 27.70 -8.89
CA GLU A 246 -13.54 28.81 -7.94
C GLU A 246 -14.23 30.10 -8.44
N SER A 247 -14.18 30.36 -9.76
CA SER A 247 -14.85 31.53 -10.37
C SER A 247 -16.38 31.39 -10.41
N GLY A 248 -16.90 30.17 -10.57
CA GLY A 248 -18.35 29.90 -10.53
C GLY A 248 -18.95 29.98 -9.13
N GLY A 249 -18.19 29.59 -8.10
CA GLY A 249 -18.59 29.72 -6.70
C GLY A 249 -18.75 31.17 -6.25
N GLN A 250 -17.83 32.06 -6.65
CA GLN A 250 -17.89 33.49 -6.31
C GLN A 250 -19.10 34.23 -6.90
N GLN A 251 -19.59 33.81 -8.08
CA GLN A 251 -20.80 34.37 -8.68
C GLN A 251 -22.08 33.93 -7.98
N SER A 252 -22.04 32.79 -7.26
CA SER A 252 -23.19 32.23 -6.55
C SER A 252 -23.36 32.84 -5.15
N GLU A 253 -22.26 33.19 -4.47
CA GLU A 253 -22.28 33.86 -3.15
C GLU A 253 -22.63 35.36 -3.24
N GLY A 254 -22.36 36.03 -4.37
CA GLY A 254 -22.71 37.44 -4.57
C GLY A 254 -24.17 37.71 -4.94
N ALA A 255 -25.00 36.67 -5.03
CA ALA A 255 -26.41 36.74 -5.43
C ALA A 255 -27.40 36.37 -4.30
N GLN A 256 -26.92 36.26 -3.06
CA GLN A 256 -27.75 36.05 -1.85
C GLN A 256 -27.82 37.29 -0.98
#